data_AF-A0A9D6Z8Z3-F1
#
_entry.id   AF-A0A9D6Z8Z3-F1
#
_cell.length_a   1.000
_cell.length_b   1.000
_cell.length_c   1.000
_cell.angle_alpha   90.00
_cell.angle_beta   90.00
_cell.angle_gamma   90.00
#
_symmetry.space_group_name_H-M   'P 1'
#
loop_
_entity.id
_entity.type
_entity.pdbx_description
1 polymer ?
#
loop_
_entity_poly.entity_id
_entity_poly.type
_entity_poly.pdbx_seq_one_letter_code
_entity_poly.pdbx_strand_id
1 'polypeptide(L)'
;MILPLLQGLKLTLKYFFRKKITLQYPEEKWDVAPRWRGRHVLTRHASGKIKCVACMLCATVCPAECIKIVGAAEPDNRKYPEEYTLDLGRCIFCGYCVEVCPREAIEMSTAYELSEYSREDLILNKEALMELPQPRYVSQKKAG
;
A
#
# COMPACT_ATOMS: atom_id res chain seq x y z
N MET A 1 16.56 29.62 41.98
CA MET A 1 17.23 28.88 40.89
C MET A 1 17.16 27.35 41.03
N ILE A 2 17.34 26.75 42.23
CA ILE A 2 17.41 25.27 42.38
C ILE A 2 16.04 24.57 42.39
N LEU A 3 15.00 25.22 42.92
CA LEU A 3 13.63 24.65 43.00
C LEU A 3 13.06 24.12 41.66
N PRO A 4 13.14 24.86 40.54
CA PRO A 4 12.66 24.35 39.25
C PRO A 4 13.50 23.19 38.70
N LEU A 5 14.80 23.10 39.00
CA LEU A 5 15.65 21.98 38.58
C LEU A 5 15.22 20.68 39.28
N LEU A 6 14.94 20.74 40.59
CA LEU A 6 14.46 19.59 41.35
C LEU A 6 13.06 19.15 40.89
N GLN A 7 12.18 20.08 40.54
CA GLN A 7 10.87 19.77 39.98
C GLN A 7 10.99 19.04 38.63
N GLY A 8 11.90 19.48 37.76
CA GLY A 8 12.20 18.80 36.49
C GLY A 8 12.74 17.40 36.69
N LEU A 9 13.72 17.22 37.60
CA LEU A 9 14.30 15.90 37.89
C LEU A 9 13.27 14.93 38.48
N LYS A 10 12.39 15.41 39.38
CA LYS A 10 11.28 14.62 39.93
C LYS A 10 10.32 14.16 38.84
N LEU A 11 10.04 15.00 37.85
CA LEU A 11 9.21 14.64 36.70
C LEU A 11 9.87 13.56 35.85
N THR A 12 11.16 13.72 35.52
CA THR A 12 11.94 12.73 34.77
C THR A 12 11.98 11.38 35.48
N LEU A 13 12.24 11.38 36.79
CA LEU A 13 12.25 10.15 37.60
C LEU A 13 10.88 9.46 37.60
N LYS A 14 9.79 10.24 37.64
CA LYS A 14 8.43 9.70 37.52
C LYS A 14 8.22 9.00 36.17
N TYR A 15 8.71 9.57 35.06
CA TYR A 15 8.58 8.93 33.74
C TYR A 15 9.50 7.73 33.56
N PHE A 16 10.67 7.70 34.21
CA PHE A 16 11.61 6.58 34.15
C PHE A 16 10.99 5.25 34.63
N PHE A 17 10.16 5.30 35.67
CA PHE A 17 9.47 4.14 36.22
C PHE A 17 8.09 3.86 35.58
N ARG A 18 7.65 4.64 34.59
CA ARG A 18 6.39 4.34 33.88
C ARG A 18 6.59 3.20 32.90
N LYS A 19 5.53 2.42 32.67
CA LYS A 19 5.49 1.40 31.61
C LYS A 19 5.71 2.07 30.25
N LYS A 20 6.62 1.50 29.44
CA LYS A 20 6.92 1.97 28.09
C LYS A 20 5.75 1.66 27.15
N ILE A 21 5.46 2.59 26.23
CA ILE A 21 4.44 2.43 25.17
C ILE A 21 5.00 1.75 23.91
N THR A 22 6.29 1.42 23.90
CA THR A 22 6.99 0.84 22.75
C THR A 22 6.43 -0.53 22.38
N LEU A 23 6.06 -0.71 21.11
CA LEU A 23 5.80 -2.00 20.49
C LEU A 23 7.11 -2.60 19.97
N GLN A 24 7.27 -3.92 20.10
CA GLN A 24 8.44 -4.63 19.60
C GLN A 24 8.24 -5.00 18.14
N TYR A 25 8.44 -4.04 17.23
CA TYR A 25 8.45 -4.30 15.80
C TYR A 25 9.74 -5.05 15.43
N PRO A 26 9.71 -6.09 14.58
CA PRO A 26 8.61 -6.54 13.71
C PRO A 26 7.65 -7.61 14.26
N GLU A 27 7.90 -8.15 15.45
CA GLU A 27 7.10 -9.24 16.04
C GLU A 27 5.69 -8.78 16.43
N GLU A 28 5.58 -7.61 17.02
CA GLU A 28 4.32 -6.96 17.37
C GLU A 28 4.08 -5.77 16.43
N LYS A 29 2.91 -5.75 15.78
CA LYS A 29 2.51 -4.71 14.83
C LYS A 29 1.24 -4.02 15.30
N TRP A 30 1.05 -2.79 14.84
CA TRP A 30 -0.20 -2.07 15.03
C TRP A 30 -1.30 -2.64 14.15
N ASP A 31 -2.48 -2.81 14.71
CA ASP A 31 -3.69 -3.09 13.93
C ASP A 31 -4.08 -1.84 13.14
N VAL A 32 -3.94 -1.93 11.81
CA VAL A 32 -4.34 -0.84 10.92
C VAL A 32 -5.85 -0.84 10.71
N ALA A 33 -6.42 0.35 10.53
CA ALA A 33 -7.86 0.48 10.29
C ALA A 33 -8.29 -0.24 9.00
N PRO A 34 -9.55 -0.72 8.89
CA PRO A 34 -10.03 -1.41 7.69
C PRO A 34 -9.97 -0.57 6.40
N ARG A 35 -9.98 0.76 6.51
CA ARG A 35 -9.91 1.71 5.39
C ARG A 35 -8.50 2.25 5.15
N TRP A 36 -7.48 1.52 5.60
CA TRP A 36 -6.09 1.89 5.41
C TRP A 36 -5.73 1.96 3.92
N ARG A 37 -4.88 2.92 3.56
CA ARG A 37 -4.42 3.14 2.18
C ARG A 37 -2.98 2.64 2.04
N GLY A 38 -2.83 1.35 1.75
CA GLY A 38 -1.54 0.70 1.53
C GLY A 38 -1.27 0.37 0.06
N ARG A 39 -0.66 -0.78 -0.21
CA ARG A 39 -0.32 -1.22 -1.58
C ARG A 39 -1.58 -1.40 -2.42
N HIS A 40 -1.51 -0.95 -3.67
CA HIS A 40 -2.53 -1.15 -4.68
C HIS A 40 -2.60 -2.62 -5.11
N VAL A 41 -3.81 -3.14 -5.31
CA VAL A 41 -4.07 -4.50 -5.77
C VAL A 41 -5.14 -4.48 -6.85
N LEU A 42 -4.91 -5.22 -7.94
CA LEU A 42 -5.90 -5.46 -8.99
C LEU A 42 -6.68 -6.74 -8.68
N THR A 43 -7.99 -6.61 -8.56
CA THR A 43 -8.85 -7.73 -8.17
C THR A 43 -9.33 -8.55 -9.37
N ARG A 44 -9.69 -9.80 -9.08
CA ARG A 44 -10.20 -10.77 -10.04
C ARG A 44 -11.69 -11.02 -9.80
N HIS A 45 -12.40 -11.38 -10.86
CA HIS A 45 -13.72 -11.99 -10.76
C HIS A 45 -13.61 -13.40 -10.15
N ALA A 46 -14.74 -13.96 -9.68
CA ALA A 46 -14.82 -15.35 -9.23
C ALA A 46 -14.37 -16.36 -10.30
N SER A 47 -14.48 -15.98 -11.58
CA SER A 47 -14.00 -16.76 -12.73
C SER A 47 -12.49 -16.67 -12.98
N GLY A 48 -11.73 -15.92 -12.16
CA GLY A 48 -10.28 -15.75 -12.27
C GLY A 48 -9.82 -14.67 -13.27
N LYS A 49 -10.72 -14.16 -14.13
CA LYS A 49 -10.44 -13.03 -15.04
C LYS A 49 -10.28 -11.72 -14.26
N ILE A 50 -9.41 -10.83 -14.72
CA ILE A 50 -9.26 -9.48 -14.14
C ILE A 50 -10.56 -8.67 -14.27
N LYS A 51 -10.91 -7.90 -13.23
CA LYS A 51 -12.08 -7.01 -13.25
C LYS A 51 -11.89 -5.74 -14.08
N CYS A 52 -10.64 -5.32 -14.27
CA CYS A 52 -10.31 -4.08 -14.98
C CYS A 52 -10.70 -4.17 -16.47
N VAL A 53 -11.37 -3.12 -16.96
CA VAL A 53 -11.84 -3.00 -18.35
C VAL A 53 -11.09 -1.93 -19.16
N ALA A 54 -9.93 -1.49 -18.66
CA ALA A 54 -9.10 -0.45 -19.28
C ALA A 54 -9.87 0.86 -19.63
N CYS A 55 -10.74 1.32 -18.74
CA CYS A 55 -11.50 2.56 -18.92
C CYS A 55 -10.69 3.86 -18.75
N MET A 56 -9.43 3.76 -18.33
CA MET A 56 -8.48 4.88 -18.11
C MET A 56 -8.84 5.89 -17.01
N LEU A 57 -10.02 5.80 -16.37
CA LEU A 57 -10.45 6.75 -15.34
C LEU A 57 -9.46 6.90 -14.17
N CYS A 58 -8.88 5.79 -13.70
CA CYS A 58 -7.91 5.83 -12.60
C CYS A 58 -6.59 6.50 -12.98
N ALA A 59 -6.17 6.42 -14.25
CA ALA A 59 -5.02 7.15 -14.75
C ALA A 59 -5.33 8.65 -14.87
N THR A 60 -6.51 8.99 -15.38
CA THR A 60 -6.95 10.39 -15.55
C THR A 60 -7.13 11.13 -14.23
N VAL A 61 -7.67 10.48 -13.20
CA VAL A 61 -7.89 11.12 -11.89
C VAL A 61 -6.64 11.19 -11.03
N CYS A 62 -5.56 10.49 -11.41
CA CYS A 62 -4.37 10.38 -10.58
C CYS A 62 -3.67 11.75 -10.48
N PRO A 63 -3.61 12.37 -9.28
CA PRO A 63 -3.03 13.71 -9.14
C PRO A 63 -1.50 13.71 -9.34
N ALA A 64 -0.86 12.55 -9.23
CA ALA A 64 0.58 12.37 -9.40
C ALA A 64 0.95 11.74 -10.76
N GLU A 65 -0.04 11.49 -11.64
CA GLU A 65 0.15 10.88 -12.95
C GLU A 65 1.04 9.62 -12.93
N CYS A 66 0.88 8.78 -11.91
CA CYS A 66 1.75 7.62 -11.67
C CYS A 66 1.22 6.30 -12.25
N ILE A 67 0.10 6.33 -12.99
CA ILE A 67 -0.56 5.15 -13.54
C ILE A 67 -0.54 5.23 -15.06
N LYS A 68 -0.04 4.17 -15.71
CA LYS A 68 -0.07 3.99 -17.17
C LYS A 68 -0.85 2.72 -17.50
N ILE A 69 -1.74 2.80 -18.48
CA ILE A 69 -2.59 1.68 -18.88
C ILE A 69 -2.63 1.61 -20.40
N VAL A 70 -2.41 0.41 -20.95
CA VAL A 70 -2.61 0.10 -22.37
C VAL A 70 -3.74 -0.92 -22.46
N GLY A 71 -4.82 -0.57 -23.15
CA GLY A 71 -6.00 -1.42 -23.29
C GLY A 71 -5.97 -2.25 -24.57
N ALA A 72 -6.38 -3.51 -24.47
CA ALA A 72 -6.61 -4.40 -25.60
C ALA A 72 -8.04 -4.98 -25.53
N ALA A 73 -8.48 -5.63 -26.60
CA ALA A 73 -9.81 -6.25 -26.69
C ALA A 73 -9.68 -7.77 -26.93
N GLU A 74 -10.41 -8.56 -26.14
CA GLU A 74 -10.59 -10.00 -26.39
C GLU A 74 -11.50 -10.20 -27.63
N PRO A 75 -11.47 -11.39 -28.27
CA PRO A 75 -12.36 -11.72 -29.39
C PRO A 75 -13.85 -11.56 -29.09
N ASP A 76 -14.23 -11.65 -27.81
CA ASP A 76 -15.59 -11.43 -27.30
C ASP A 76 -15.91 -9.93 -27.06
N ASN A 77 -15.14 -9.02 -27.67
CA ASN A 77 -15.20 -7.56 -27.49
C ASN A 77 -15.02 -7.06 -26.04
N ARG A 78 -14.58 -7.92 -25.12
CA ARG A 78 -14.28 -7.54 -23.74
C ARG A 78 -12.94 -6.79 -23.70
N LYS A 79 -12.97 -5.54 -23.25
CA LYS A 79 -11.74 -4.77 -23.02
C LYS A 79 -11.01 -5.23 -21.75
N TYR A 80 -9.69 -5.27 -21.80
CA TYR A 80 -8.82 -5.59 -20.67
C TYR A 80 -7.53 -4.75 -20.73
N PRO A 81 -6.85 -4.52 -19.59
CA PRO A 81 -5.53 -3.91 -19.60
C PRO A 81 -4.50 -4.94 -20.09
N GLU A 82 -3.89 -4.70 -21.23
CA GLU A 82 -2.72 -5.44 -21.69
C GLU A 82 -1.53 -5.10 -20.78
N GLU A 83 -1.21 -3.81 -20.67
CA GLU A 83 -0.22 -3.25 -19.75
C GLU A 83 -0.93 -2.43 -18.67
N TYR A 84 -0.50 -2.59 -17.43
CA TYR A 84 -0.89 -1.73 -16.32
C TYR A 84 0.35 -1.50 -15.46
N THR A 85 0.80 -0.26 -15.39
CA THR A 85 2.01 0.11 -14.63
C THR A 85 1.66 1.17 -13.60
N LEU A 86 2.16 1.00 -12.37
CA LEU A 86 1.96 1.93 -11.27
C LEU A 86 3.30 2.22 -10.60
N ASP A 87 3.73 3.48 -10.62
CA ASP A 87 4.95 3.93 -9.94
C ASP A 87 4.63 4.29 -8.47
N LEU A 88 5.04 3.41 -7.53
CA LEU A 88 4.89 3.64 -6.10
C LEU A 88 5.77 4.79 -5.58
N GLY A 89 6.89 5.08 -6.25
CA GLY A 89 7.79 6.17 -5.89
C GLY A 89 7.21 7.55 -6.21
N ARG A 90 6.21 7.63 -7.10
CA ARG A 90 5.44 8.86 -7.40
C ARG A 90 4.07 8.89 -6.73
N CYS A 91 3.51 7.73 -6.37
CA CYS A 91 2.18 7.66 -5.80
C CYS A 91 2.10 8.35 -4.43
N ILE A 92 1.08 9.19 -4.22
CA ILE A 92 0.82 9.87 -2.94
C ILE A 92 -0.21 9.13 -2.07
N PHE A 93 -0.62 7.92 -2.44
CA PHE A 93 -1.56 7.08 -1.69
C PHE A 93 -2.89 7.76 -1.32
N CYS A 94 -3.42 8.62 -2.19
CA CYS A 94 -4.67 9.36 -1.95
C CYS A 94 -5.93 8.47 -2.00
N GLY A 95 -5.93 7.41 -2.80
CA GLY A 95 -7.06 6.49 -2.95
C GLY A 95 -8.09 6.85 -4.02
N TYR A 96 -7.91 7.94 -4.79
CA TYR A 96 -8.86 8.34 -5.85
C TYR A 96 -9.02 7.30 -6.95
N CYS A 97 -7.98 6.51 -7.23
CA CYS A 97 -8.06 5.41 -8.19
C CYS A 97 -9.07 4.33 -7.77
N VAL A 98 -9.25 4.09 -6.46
CA VAL A 98 -10.21 3.14 -5.90
C VAL A 98 -11.62 3.70 -5.99
N GLU A 99 -11.80 4.97 -5.59
CA GLU A 99 -13.12 5.62 -5.57
C GLU A 99 -13.70 5.83 -6.97
N VAL A 100 -12.86 6.16 -7.96
CA VAL A 100 -13.32 6.40 -9.33
C VAL A 100 -13.61 5.10 -10.10
N CYS A 101 -13.15 3.95 -9.62
CA CYS A 101 -13.19 2.72 -10.41
C CYS A 101 -14.62 2.16 -10.51
N PRO A 102 -15.26 2.17 -11.69
CA PRO A 102 -16.67 1.76 -11.81
C PRO A 102 -16.89 0.24 -11.69
N ARG A 103 -15.81 -0.54 -11.69
CA ARG A 103 -15.83 -2.01 -11.62
C ARG A 103 -15.12 -2.55 -10.38
N GLU A 104 -14.71 -1.66 -9.46
CA GLU A 104 -13.96 -2.04 -8.24
C GLU A 104 -12.78 -2.95 -8.57
N ALA A 105 -12.07 -2.60 -9.64
CA ALA A 105 -11.00 -3.42 -10.19
C ALA A 105 -9.66 -3.15 -9.51
N ILE A 106 -9.50 -1.98 -8.89
CA ILE A 106 -8.34 -1.60 -8.11
C ILE A 106 -8.78 -1.32 -6.68
N GLU A 107 -8.09 -1.90 -5.73
CA GLU A 107 -8.32 -1.76 -4.30
C GLU A 107 -6.99 -1.41 -3.61
N MET A 108 -7.08 -0.79 -2.44
CA MET A 108 -5.93 -0.55 -1.58
C MET A 108 -5.93 -1.57 -0.45
N SER A 109 -4.82 -2.29 -0.31
CA SER A 109 -4.60 -3.23 0.78
C SER A 109 -4.18 -2.51 2.07
N THR A 110 -4.11 -3.29 3.15
CA THR A 110 -3.55 -2.86 4.44
C THR A 110 -2.02 -2.93 4.50
N ALA A 111 -1.36 -3.40 3.44
CA ALA A 111 0.09 -3.57 3.42
C ALA A 111 0.81 -2.22 3.29
N TYR A 112 1.67 -1.92 4.26
CA TYR A 112 2.44 -0.67 4.34
C TYR A 112 3.97 -0.86 4.24
N GLU A 113 4.46 -2.10 4.30
CA GLU A 113 5.88 -2.45 4.20
C GLU A 113 6.32 -2.56 2.73
N LEU A 114 6.40 -1.44 2.03
CA LEU A 114 6.62 -1.37 0.56
C LEU A 114 8.01 -0.89 0.14
N SER A 115 8.95 -0.82 1.09
CA SER A 115 10.31 -0.36 0.81
C SER A 115 11.03 -1.34 -0.12
N GLU A 116 11.69 -0.83 -1.15
CA GLU A 116 12.57 -1.59 -2.04
C GLU A 116 13.96 -0.97 -2.13
N TYR A 117 14.93 -1.74 -2.64
CA TYR A 117 16.34 -1.35 -2.71
C TYR A 117 16.66 -0.50 -3.94
N SER A 118 15.91 -0.68 -5.03
CA SER A 118 16.07 0.07 -6.26
C SER A 118 14.82 0.90 -6.57
N ARG A 119 14.97 1.91 -7.43
CA ARG A 119 13.83 2.75 -7.84
C ARG A 119 12.94 1.99 -8.82
N GLU A 120 13.55 1.13 -9.62
CA GLU A 120 12.92 0.34 -10.66
C GLU A 120 11.95 -0.68 -10.02
N ASP A 121 12.31 -1.23 -8.85
CA ASP A 121 11.46 -2.17 -8.10
C ASP A 121 10.19 -1.52 -7.52
N LEU A 122 10.14 -0.18 -7.43
CA LEU A 122 8.94 0.56 -7.02
C LEU A 122 7.91 0.69 -8.15
N ILE A 123 8.28 0.33 -9.38
CA ILE A 123 7.40 0.36 -10.54
C ILE A 123 6.71 -1.00 -10.64
N LEU A 124 5.43 -1.04 -10.25
CA LEU A 124 4.64 -2.26 -10.28
C LEU A 124 4.02 -2.48 -11.65
N ASN A 125 4.28 -3.65 -12.23
CA ASN A 125 3.59 -4.14 -13.42
C ASN A 125 2.25 -4.78 -13.05
N LYS A 126 1.45 -5.08 -14.08
CA LYS A 126 0.12 -5.67 -13.96
C LYS A 126 0.15 -6.95 -13.14
N GLU A 127 1.12 -7.82 -13.39
CA GLU A 127 1.29 -9.09 -12.70
C GLU A 127 1.53 -8.87 -11.20
N ALA A 128 2.45 -7.97 -10.87
CA ALA A 128 2.79 -7.61 -9.49
C ALA A 128 1.59 -6.97 -8.75
N LEU A 129 0.75 -6.22 -9.44
CA LEU A 129 -0.48 -5.65 -8.88
C LEU A 129 -1.58 -6.71 -8.67
N MET A 130 -1.56 -7.81 -9.42
CA MET A 130 -2.52 -8.91 -9.25
C MET A 130 -2.13 -9.87 -8.13
N GLU A 131 -0.90 -9.77 -7.62
CA GLU A 131 -0.43 -10.51 -6.47
C GLU A 131 -0.83 -9.83 -5.17
N LEU A 132 -1.32 -10.62 -4.21
CA LEU A 132 -1.61 -10.09 -2.88
C LEU A 132 -0.29 -9.68 -2.20
N PRO A 133 -0.21 -8.48 -1.60
CA PRO A 133 0.97 -8.08 -0.86
C PRO A 133 1.20 -9.02 0.32
N GLN A 134 2.33 -9.71 0.28
CA GLN A 134 2.78 -10.50 1.41
C GLN A 134 3.57 -9.60 2.37
N PRO A 135 3.35 -9.72 3.69
CA PRO A 135 4.20 -9.04 4.67
C PRO A 135 5.63 -9.58 4.56
N ARG A 136 6.60 -8.69 4.29
CA ARG A 136 7.99 -9.07 4.01
C ARG A 136 8.68 -9.76 5.20
N TYR A 137 8.27 -9.45 6.43
CA TYR A 137 8.79 -10.13 7.61
C TYR A 137 8.31 -11.60 7.74
N VAL A 138 7.14 -11.95 7.20
CA VAL A 138 6.65 -13.35 7.21
C VAL A 138 7.35 -14.20 6.15
N SER A 139 7.75 -13.61 5.02
CA SER A 139 8.46 -14.32 3.96
C SER A 139 9.93 -14.61 4.29
N GLN A 140 10.59 -13.78 5.11
CA GLN A 140 12.00 -14.01 5.50
C GLN A 140 12.20 -15.22 6.41
N LYS A 141 11.23 -15.64 7.22
CA LYS A 141 11.31 -16.87 8.04
C LYS A 141 11.20 -18.18 7.25
N LYS A 142 10.81 -18.13 5.97
CA LYS A 142 10.72 -19.34 5.11
C LYS A 142 11.95 -19.58 4.25
N ALA A 143 12.95 -18.69 4.30
CA ALA A 143 14.14 -18.74 3.46
C ALA A 143 15.44 -19.04 4.25
N GLY A 144 15.32 -19.44 5.53
CA GLY A 144 16.43 -19.85 6.39
C GLY A 144 16.19 -21.21 7.01
#